data_AF-A0A4T0X5W4-F1
#
_entry.id   AF-A0A4T0X5W4-F1
#
_cell.length_a   1.000
_cell.length_b   1.000
_cell.length_c   1.000
_cell.angle_alpha   90.00
_cell.angle_beta   90.00
_cell.angle_gamma   90.00
#
_symmetry.space_group_name_H-M   'P 1'
#
loop_
_entity.id
_entity.type
_entity.pdbx_description
1 polymer ?
#
loop_
_entity_poly.entity_id
_entity_poly.type
_entity_poly.pdbx_seq_one_letter_code
_entity_poly.pdbx_strand_id
1 'polypeptide(L)'
;MSFVTDLINAIAPTVAYAEEPAEEIVESVEVGEEAEEEEEAEEEDEEDDDDEDEEEEGEDQFDALKKECAQLPSLKPYIHHYEECVERVTKEQEEEGYEDKDYKEDCVEEFFHLQHALNDCAAPKLFSKLK
;
A
#
# COMPACT_ATOMS: atom_id res chain seq x y z
N MET A 1 -29.05 24.89 -31.99
CA MET A 1 -28.12 24.19 -31.08
C MET A 1 -28.89 23.95 -29.81
N SER A 2 -29.28 22.70 -29.54
CA SER A 2 -30.20 22.36 -28.45
C SER A 2 -29.41 21.99 -27.21
N PHE A 3 -29.49 22.84 -26.18
CA PHE A 3 -28.89 22.63 -24.85
C PHE A 3 -29.25 21.29 -24.19
N VAL A 4 -30.37 20.69 -24.61
CA VAL A 4 -30.82 19.37 -24.12
C VAL A 4 -29.89 18.24 -24.60
N THR A 5 -29.34 18.35 -25.81
CA THR A 5 -28.41 17.35 -26.37
C THR A 5 -27.07 17.40 -25.66
N ASP A 6 -26.59 18.59 -25.31
CA ASP A 6 -25.33 18.78 -24.58
C ASP A 6 -25.39 18.21 -23.16
N LEU A 7 -26.53 18.34 -22.48
CA LEU A 7 -26.73 17.77 -21.14
C LEU A 7 -26.74 16.23 -21.16
N ILE A 8 -27.33 15.62 -22.19
CA ILE A 8 -27.36 14.15 -22.32
C ILE A 8 -25.96 13.60 -22.58
N ASN A 9 -25.16 14.30 -23.40
CA ASN A 9 -23.77 13.89 -23.67
C ASN A 9 -22.83 14.09 -22.47
N ALA A 10 -23.11 15.03 -21.56
CA ALA A 10 -22.30 15.22 -20.34
C ALA A 10 -22.51 14.12 -19.29
N ILE A 11 -23.65 13.43 -19.32
CA ILE A 11 -24.00 12.39 -18.33
C ILE A 11 -23.68 10.98 -18.88
N ALA A 12 -23.62 10.83 -20.20
CA ALA A 12 -23.21 9.57 -20.82
C ALA A 12 -21.68 9.39 -20.66
N PRO A 13 -21.20 8.33 -19.99
CA PRO A 13 -19.78 8.04 -19.92
C PRO A 13 -19.24 7.85 -21.33
N THR A 14 -18.24 8.64 -21.71
CA THR A 14 -17.50 8.43 -22.96
C THR A 14 -16.75 7.10 -22.85
N VAL A 15 -17.20 6.09 -23.59
CA VAL A 15 -16.50 4.81 -23.72
C VAL A 15 -15.19 5.07 -24.46
N ALA A 16 -14.08 5.20 -23.74
CA ALA A 16 -12.75 5.16 -24.33
C ALA A 16 -12.44 3.71 -24.71
N TYR A 17 -12.37 3.43 -26.00
CA TYR A 17 -11.82 2.17 -26.51
C TYR A 17 -10.29 2.23 -26.37
N ALA A 18 -9.74 1.55 -25.36
CA ALA A 18 -8.32 1.25 -25.29
C ALA A 18 -8.08 -0.07 -26.05
N GLU A 19 -7.64 0.05 -27.31
CA GLU A 19 -7.10 -1.07 -28.09
C GLU A 19 -5.56 -1.02 -27.96
N GLU A 20 -4.93 -2.16 -27.63
CA GLU A 20 -3.50 -2.39 -27.27
C GLU A 20 -2.49 -2.22 -28.44
N PRO A 21 -1.20 -2.62 -28.30
CA PRO A 21 -0.05 -1.87 -27.77
C PRO A 21 0.98 -1.54 -28.88
N ALA A 22 1.83 -0.51 -28.71
CA ALA A 22 2.93 -0.22 -29.63
C ALA A 22 4.24 0.04 -28.88
N GLU A 23 5.06 -1.03 -28.86
CA GLU A 23 6.52 -1.10 -29.10
C GLU A 23 7.49 -0.04 -28.53
N GLU A 24 8.40 -0.56 -27.70
CA GLU A 24 9.86 -0.36 -27.63
C GLU A 24 10.48 1.01 -27.96
N ILE A 25 11.09 1.62 -26.94
CA ILE A 25 12.38 2.32 -27.10
C ILE A 25 13.28 1.93 -25.92
N VAL A 26 14.16 0.97 -26.17
CA VAL A 26 15.37 0.71 -25.41
C VAL A 26 16.48 1.62 -25.98
N GLU A 27 17.11 2.45 -25.15
CA GLU A 27 18.51 2.83 -25.40
C GLU A 27 19.25 3.13 -24.10
N SER A 28 20.06 2.14 -23.75
CA SER A 28 21.16 2.07 -22.81
C SER A 28 22.27 3.08 -23.08
N VAL A 29 22.86 3.64 -22.01
CA VAL A 29 24.28 4.02 -21.98
C VAL A 29 24.89 3.55 -20.66
N GLU A 30 25.75 2.53 -20.76
CA GLU A 30 26.73 2.08 -19.77
C GLU A 30 27.91 3.05 -19.67
N VAL A 31 28.58 3.11 -18.51
CA VAL A 31 30.05 3.03 -18.25
C VAL A 31 30.15 3.00 -16.71
N GLY A 32 30.62 1.94 -16.03
CA GLY A 32 32.03 1.53 -15.85
C GLY A 32 32.68 2.39 -14.74
N GLU A 33 33.46 1.93 -13.76
CA GLU A 33 34.15 0.68 -13.41
C GLU A 33 34.71 0.89 -11.97
N GLU A 34 35.27 -0.17 -11.39
CA GLU A 34 35.68 -0.48 -10.00
C GLU A 34 36.73 0.39 -9.28
N ALA A 35 36.74 0.33 -7.94
CA ALA A 35 37.89 0.12 -7.00
C ALA A 35 37.42 0.39 -5.55
N GLU A 36 37.37 -0.58 -4.61
CA GLU A 36 38.45 -0.96 -3.64
C GLU A 36 39.20 0.26 -3.03
N GLU A 37 39.46 0.42 -1.74
CA GLU A 37 39.45 -0.42 -0.53
C GLU A 37 39.63 0.54 0.69
N GLU A 38 39.09 0.12 1.83
CA GLU A 38 39.65 0.24 3.19
C GLU A 38 39.92 1.55 4.00
N GLU A 39 39.62 1.33 5.30
CA GLU A 39 40.16 1.87 6.56
C GLU A 39 39.55 3.07 7.31
N GLU A 40 39.24 2.74 8.56
CA GLU A 40 38.75 3.48 9.71
C GLU A 40 39.65 4.66 10.14
N ALA A 41 39.05 5.68 10.77
CA ALA A 41 39.14 5.91 12.23
C ALA A 41 38.82 7.37 12.62
N GLU A 42 37.89 7.48 13.58
CA GLU A 42 37.80 8.44 14.71
C GLU A 42 37.87 9.96 14.43
N GLU A 43 36.74 10.67 14.58
CA GLU A 43 36.33 11.44 15.79
C GLU A 43 37.00 12.83 15.88
N GLU A 44 36.24 13.88 15.61
CA GLU A 44 35.93 14.97 16.57
C GLU A 44 35.09 16.06 15.88
N ASP A 45 33.83 16.13 16.28
CA ASP A 45 33.07 17.34 16.66
C ASP A 45 33.58 18.69 16.11
N GLU A 46 33.03 19.10 14.96
CA GLU A 46 32.84 20.51 14.63
C GLU A 46 31.36 20.74 14.27
N GLU A 47 30.69 21.54 15.10
CA GLU A 47 29.36 22.09 14.88
C GLU A 47 29.22 22.66 13.46
N ASP A 48 28.43 21.99 12.62
CA ASP A 48 27.84 22.57 11.40
C ASP A 48 26.30 22.50 11.54
N ASP A 49 25.76 23.65 11.91
CA ASP A 49 24.35 24.01 11.90
C ASP A 49 23.88 24.20 10.45
N ASP A 50 23.79 23.10 9.66
CA ASP A 50 23.19 23.13 8.32
C ASP A 50 22.88 21.70 7.77
N ASP A 51 21.93 20.97 8.37
CA ASP A 51 21.01 20.03 7.66
C ASP A 51 19.94 19.41 8.60
N GLU A 52 19.20 20.24 9.36
CA GLU A 52 17.93 19.82 10.00
C GLU A 52 16.72 19.99 9.03
N ASP A 53 16.94 19.79 7.73
CA ASP A 53 15.88 19.60 6.73
C ASP A 53 15.78 18.10 6.35
N GLU A 54 15.95 17.20 7.34
CA GLU A 54 15.23 15.93 7.29
C GLU A 54 13.74 16.30 7.34
N GLU A 55 13.16 16.53 6.16
CA GLU A 55 11.74 16.65 5.93
C GLU A 55 11.05 15.58 6.79
N GLU A 56 10.40 16.00 7.86
CA GLU A 56 9.45 15.17 8.60
C GLU A 56 8.35 14.85 7.58
N GLU A 57 8.55 13.81 6.76
CA GLU A 57 7.51 13.22 5.94
C GLU A 57 6.43 12.81 6.93
N GLY A 58 5.45 13.69 7.11
CA GLY A 58 4.39 13.47 8.08
C GLY A 58 3.76 12.12 7.81
N GLU A 59 3.57 11.32 8.87
CA GLU A 59 2.99 9.98 8.77
C GLU A 59 1.77 9.97 7.85
N ASP A 60 1.64 8.95 7.00
CA ASP A 60 0.46 8.79 6.15
C ASP A 60 -0.82 8.85 6.99
N GLN A 61 -1.66 9.84 6.69
CA GLN A 61 -2.82 10.15 7.50
C GLN A 61 -3.86 9.01 7.48
N PHE A 62 -3.85 8.16 6.44
CA PHE A 62 -4.75 7.02 6.36
C PHE A 62 -4.30 5.87 7.26
N ASP A 63 -3.00 5.57 7.29
CA ASP A 63 -2.43 4.56 8.17
C ASP A 63 -2.54 4.95 9.65
N ALA A 64 -2.32 6.21 9.98
CA ALA A 64 -2.58 6.74 11.33
C ALA A 64 -4.04 6.53 11.75
N LEU A 65 -5.00 6.83 10.86
CA LEU A 65 -6.43 6.61 11.11
C LEU A 65 -6.79 5.12 11.22
N LYS A 66 -6.21 4.24 10.41
CA LYS A 66 -6.43 2.79 10.53
C LYS A 66 -5.95 2.26 11.88
N LYS A 67 -4.77 2.70 12.36
CA LYS A 67 -4.25 2.31 13.69
C LYS A 67 -5.19 2.76 14.81
N GLU A 68 -5.72 3.99 14.75
CA GLU A 68 -6.73 4.47 15.71
C GLU A 68 -8.00 3.60 15.65
N CYS A 69 -8.52 3.34 14.44
CA CYS A 69 -9.73 2.54 14.24
C CYS A 69 -9.56 1.09 14.74
N ALA A 70 -8.40 0.47 14.55
CA ALA A 70 -8.10 -0.89 14.98
C ALA A 70 -8.18 -1.08 16.51
N GLN A 71 -7.99 -0.02 17.29
CA GLN A 71 -8.09 -0.07 18.75
C GLN A 71 -9.54 -0.10 19.27
N LEU A 72 -10.52 0.17 18.41
CA LEU A 72 -11.93 0.18 18.81
C LEU A 72 -12.40 -1.21 19.24
N PRO A 73 -13.15 -1.35 20.35
CA PRO A 73 -13.67 -2.63 20.80
C PRO A 73 -14.53 -3.37 19.76
N SER A 74 -15.21 -2.63 18.88
CA SER A 74 -16.03 -3.18 17.80
C SER A 74 -15.21 -3.80 16.66
N LEU A 75 -13.93 -3.44 16.52
CA LEU A 75 -13.04 -3.99 15.48
C LEU A 75 -12.22 -5.19 15.94
N LYS A 76 -12.10 -5.39 17.26
CA LYS A 76 -11.35 -6.51 17.85
C LYS A 76 -11.76 -7.90 17.31
N PRO A 77 -13.06 -8.21 17.10
CA PRO A 77 -13.44 -9.51 16.56
C PRO A 77 -12.89 -9.75 15.14
N TYR A 78 -12.90 -8.74 14.28
CA TYR A 78 -12.40 -8.87 12.91
C TYR A 78 -10.88 -9.08 12.88
N ILE A 79 -10.14 -8.38 13.75
CA ILE A 79 -8.70 -8.59 13.91
C ILE A 79 -8.43 -10.02 14.39
N HIS A 80 -9.14 -10.46 15.44
CA HIS A 80 -8.99 -11.81 15.97
C HIS A 80 -9.28 -12.88 14.91
N HIS A 81 -10.35 -12.76 14.14
CA HIS A 81 -10.68 -13.74 13.09
C HIS A 81 -9.63 -13.78 11.98
N TYR A 82 -9.11 -12.62 11.58
CA TYR A 82 -8.02 -12.57 10.60
C TYR A 82 -6.74 -13.22 11.15
N GLU A 83 -6.34 -12.90 12.38
CA GLU A 83 -5.16 -13.50 13.03
C GLU A 83 -5.32 -15.03 13.22
N GLU A 84 -6.51 -15.49 13.60
CA GLU A 84 -6.84 -16.91 13.72
C GLU A 84 -6.76 -17.64 12.37
N CYS A 85 -7.22 -17.01 11.29
CA CYS A 85 -7.04 -17.54 9.94
C CYS A 85 -5.55 -17.61 9.56
N VAL A 86 -4.79 -16.54 9.80
CA VAL A 86 -3.35 -16.50 9.49
C VAL A 86 -2.59 -17.59 10.24
N GLU A 87 -2.88 -17.79 11.53
CA GLU A 87 -2.29 -18.88 12.31
C GLU A 87 -2.59 -20.26 11.69
N ARG A 88 -3.85 -20.48 11.30
CA ARG A 88 -4.28 -21.74 10.69
C ARG A 88 -3.64 -21.99 9.33
N VAL A 89 -3.61 -21.00 8.44
CA VAL A 89 -2.99 -21.09 7.11
C VAL A 89 -1.48 -21.26 7.22
N THR A 90 -0.83 -20.53 8.13
CA THR A 90 0.62 -20.68 8.37
C THR A 90 0.93 -22.10 8.84
N LYS A 91 0.13 -22.65 9.75
CA LYS A 91 0.28 -24.05 10.20
C LYS A 91 0.05 -25.04 9.05
N GLU A 92 -0.90 -24.77 8.16
CA GLU A 92 -1.14 -25.60 6.98
C GLU A 92 0.06 -25.60 6.03
N GLN A 93 0.72 -24.45 5.85
CA GLN A 93 1.90 -24.29 5.00
C GLN A 93 3.12 -25.07 5.50
N GLU A 94 3.20 -25.37 6.79
CA GLU A 94 4.27 -26.18 7.40
C GLU A 94 4.07 -27.70 7.22
N GLU A 95 2.90 -28.15 6.73
CA GLU A 95 2.59 -29.57 6.55
C GLU A 95 3.36 -30.19 5.37
N GLU A 96 3.82 -31.44 5.52
CA GLU A 96 4.44 -32.18 4.42
C GLU A 96 3.46 -32.36 3.25
N GLY A 97 3.91 -32.05 2.03
CA GLY A 97 3.07 -32.13 0.83
C GLY A 97 2.10 -30.97 0.66
N TYR A 98 2.25 -29.86 1.41
CA TYR A 98 1.47 -28.64 1.20
C TYR A 98 1.48 -28.16 -0.25
N GLU A 99 2.63 -28.24 -0.93
CA GLU A 99 2.77 -27.85 -2.34
C GLU A 99 1.87 -28.64 -3.28
N ASP A 100 1.60 -29.90 -2.97
CA ASP A 100 0.79 -30.81 -3.78
C ASP A 100 -0.70 -30.82 -3.37
N LYS A 101 -1.13 -30.00 -2.40
CA LYS A 101 -2.55 -29.90 -2.01
C LYS A 101 -3.38 -29.26 -3.12
N ASP A 102 -4.50 -29.91 -3.45
CA ASP A 102 -5.51 -29.38 -4.37
C ASP A 102 -6.20 -28.10 -3.83
N TYR A 103 -6.34 -28.00 -2.51
CA TYR A 103 -7.00 -26.90 -1.81
C TYR A 103 -6.08 -26.35 -0.74
N LYS A 104 -5.70 -25.08 -0.90
CA LYS A 104 -4.93 -24.30 0.06
C LYS A 104 -5.87 -23.24 0.61
N GLU A 105 -6.04 -23.18 1.92
CA GLU A 105 -6.85 -22.14 2.55
C GLU A 105 -6.17 -20.77 2.37
N ASP A 106 -6.98 -19.72 2.19
CA ASP A 106 -6.55 -18.32 2.21
C ASP A 106 -7.37 -17.53 3.25
N CYS A 107 -6.89 -16.33 3.59
CA CYS A 107 -7.54 -15.45 4.55
C CYS A 107 -8.16 -14.21 3.90
N VAL A 108 -8.51 -14.29 2.60
CA VAL A 108 -9.01 -13.14 1.86
C VAL A 108 -10.36 -12.69 2.42
N GLU A 109 -11.23 -13.62 2.83
CA GLU A 109 -12.53 -13.28 3.41
C GLU A 109 -12.39 -12.50 4.73
N GLU A 110 -11.60 -13.01 5.68
CA GLU A 110 -11.36 -12.36 6.96
C GLU A 110 -10.64 -11.02 6.79
N PHE A 111 -9.68 -10.94 5.86
CA PHE A 111 -9.03 -9.69 5.50
C PHE A 111 -10.04 -8.67 4.97
N PHE A 112 -10.97 -9.08 4.10
CA PHE A 112 -11.99 -8.20 3.56
C PHE A 112 -12.94 -7.71 4.65
N HIS A 113 -13.35 -8.56 5.60
CA HIS A 113 -14.14 -8.13 6.74
C HIS A 113 -13.40 -7.11 7.63
N LEU A 114 -12.13 -7.36 7.93
CA LEU A 114 -11.28 -6.45 8.69
C LEU A 114 -11.12 -5.10 7.97
N GLN A 115 -10.76 -5.14 6.68
CA GLN A 115 -10.50 -3.93 5.92
C GLN A 115 -11.78 -3.12 5.68
N HIS A 116 -12.92 -3.79 5.47
CA HIS A 116 -14.22 -3.13 5.39
C HIS A 116 -14.54 -2.38 6.68
N ALA A 117 -14.39 -3.01 7.85
CA ALA A 117 -14.62 -2.38 9.14
C ALA A 117 -13.66 -1.20 9.42
N LEU A 118 -12.38 -1.33 9.04
CA LEU A 118 -11.40 -0.24 9.13
C LEU A 118 -11.78 0.94 8.23
N ASN A 119 -12.18 0.65 6.99
CA ASN A 119 -12.57 1.68 6.03
C ASN A 119 -13.83 2.43 6.47
N ASP A 120 -14.83 1.74 7.00
CA ASP A 120 -16.04 2.38 7.53
C ASP A 120 -15.73 3.39 8.65
N CYS A 121 -14.66 3.15 9.42
CA CYS A 121 -14.19 4.07 10.46
C CYS A 121 -13.30 5.20 9.91
N ALA A 122 -12.36 4.89 9.01
CA ALA A 122 -11.34 5.84 8.56
C ALA A 122 -11.81 6.75 7.40
N ALA A 123 -12.58 6.21 6.44
CA ALA A 123 -13.03 6.92 5.25
C ALA A 123 -13.77 8.24 5.54
N PRO A 124 -14.70 8.35 6.51
CA PRO A 124 -15.37 9.62 6.79
C PRO A 124 -14.46 10.67 7.44
N LYS A 125 -13.26 10.30 7.90
CA LYS A 125 -12.29 11.19 8.58
C LYS A 125 -11.14 11.63 7.67
N LEU A 126 -10.72 10.77 6.74
CA LEU A 126 -9.46 10.92 5.99
C LEU A 126 -9.32 12.28 5.30
N PHE A 127 -10.32 12.69 4.52
CA PHE A 127 -10.23 13.92 3.71
C PHE A 127 -10.21 15.21 4.54
N SER A 128 -10.55 15.16 5.83
CA SER A 128 -10.37 16.30 6.74
C SER A 128 -8.92 16.51 7.18
N LYS A 129 -8.07 15.50 7.00
CA LYS A 129 -6.64 15.51 7.35
C LYS A 129 -5.72 15.80 6.16
N LEU A 130 -6.24 15.74 4.94
CA LEU A 130 -5.48 15.99 3.70
C LEU A 130 -5.60 17.45 3.27
N LYS A 131 -4.55 18.01 2.66
CA LYS A 131 -4.39 19.43 2.32
C LYS A 131 -4.73 19.76 0.86
#